data_AF-W2SXX3-F1
#
_entry.id   AF-W2SXX3-F1
#
_cell.length_a   1.000
_cell.length_b   1.000
_cell.length_c   1.000
_cell.angle_alpha   90.00
_cell.angle_beta   90.00
_cell.angle_gamma   90.00
#
_symmetry.space_group_name_H-M   'P 1'
#
loop_
_entity.id
_entity.type
_entity.pdbx_description
1 polymer ?
#
loop_
_entity_poly.entity_id
_entity_poly.type
_entity_poly.pdbx_seq_one_letter_code
_entity_poly.pdbx_strand_id
1 'polypeptide(L)'
;MVYLKFLLCLGIILLRLPSTSSQGICNSAPTASLRITCQQITNWAANTRDIRPTTRSLVLSPGPAGPTLGAFAVSAVASSTSPTTAYECMDIGCLCGFFGGSGGTNCVLPNGQTLTKAIRKEYRVLTDDERQRYNTAMWTIKSNGDYDTLSKIHSQFITSPGAHSGPAFLPWHREFIKR
;
A
#
# COMPACT_ATOMS: atom_id res chain seq x y z
N MET A 1 6.64 18.02 -57.32
CA MET A 1 7.83 18.38 -56.48
C MET A 1 7.48 19.02 -55.12
N VAL A 2 6.31 19.65 -54.95
CA VAL A 2 5.92 20.33 -53.69
C VAL A 2 5.59 19.32 -52.56
N TYR A 3 4.87 18.25 -52.87
CA TYR A 3 4.50 17.22 -51.88
C TYR A 3 5.68 16.44 -51.29
N LEU A 4 6.73 16.19 -52.08
CA LEU A 4 7.92 15.46 -51.62
C LEU A 4 8.74 16.27 -50.61
N LYS A 5 8.80 17.60 -50.78
CA LYS A 5 9.43 18.51 -49.80
C LYS A 5 8.62 18.58 -48.50
N PHE A 6 7.29 18.55 -48.57
CA PHE A 6 6.42 18.58 -47.39
C PHE A 6 6.53 17.30 -46.56
N LEU A 7 6.57 16.12 -47.21
CA LEU A 7 6.80 14.82 -46.57
C LEU A 7 8.20 14.70 -45.95
N LEU A 8 9.24 15.23 -46.62
CA LEU A 8 10.60 15.26 -46.06
C LEU A 8 10.68 16.15 -44.81
N CYS A 9 10.02 17.31 -44.82
CA CYS A 9 9.96 18.21 -43.66
C CYS A 9 9.20 17.58 -42.48
N LEU A 10 8.09 16.86 -42.74
CA LEU A 10 7.35 16.16 -41.68
C LEU A 10 8.15 15.00 -41.06
N GLY A 11 8.89 14.24 -41.89
CA GLY A 11 9.76 13.16 -41.42
C GLY A 11 10.92 13.66 -40.55
N ILE A 12 11.52 14.80 -40.90
CA ILE A 12 12.61 15.41 -40.11
C ILE A 12 12.10 15.99 -38.77
N ILE A 13 10.86 16.48 -38.71
CA ILE A 13 10.24 16.97 -37.48
C ILE A 13 9.96 15.81 -36.50
N LEU A 14 9.54 14.65 -36.99
CA LEU A 14 9.30 13.46 -36.15
C LEU A 14 10.60 12.80 -35.65
N LEU A 15 11.70 12.92 -36.38
CA LEU A 15 13.04 12.43 -35.98
C LEU A 15 13.78 13.35 -34.98
N ARG A 16 13.22 14.52 -34.67
CA ARG A 16 13.77 15.49 -33.71
C ARG A 16 12.92 15.67 -32.45
N LEU A 17 12.06 14.71 -32.13
CA LEU A 17 11.48 14.66 -30.79
C LEU A 17 12.59 14.21 -29.84
N PRO A 18 13.17 15.10 -29.00
CA PRO A 18 14.08 14.63 -27.97
C PRO A 18 13.32 13.62 -27.12
N SER A 19 13.92 12.47 -26.85
CA SER A 19 13.46 11.58 -25.80
C SER A 19 13.42 12.41 -24.52
N THR A 20 12.25 12.94 -24.15
CA THR A 20 12.08 13.63 -22.88
C THR A 20 12.15 12.58 -21.80
N SER A 21 13.38 12.24 -21.39
CA SER A 21 13.62 11.62 -20.12
C SER A 21 13.09 12.58 -19.07
N SER A 22 11.89 12.29 -18.54
CA SER A 22 11.28 13.00 -17.40
C SER A 22 12.14 12.98 -16.13
N GLN A 23 13.36 12.45 -16.19
CA GLN A 23 14.30 12.34 -15.10
C GLN A 23 15.23 13.55 -15.13
N GLY A 24 15.08 14.45 -14.16
CA GLY A 24 16.27 15.09 -13.59
C GLY A 24 16.61 16.55 -13.94
N ILE A 25 15.71 17.37 -14.50
CA ILE A 25 15.98 18.82 -14.57
C ILE A 25 15.44 19.56 -13.33
N CYS A 26 15.66 19.01 -12.14
CA CYS A 26 15.23 19.68 -10.91
C CYS A 26 16.01 20.97 -10.65
N ASN A 27 17.23 21.09 -11.18
CA ASN A 27 18.07 22.28 -11.02
C ASN A 27 17.48 23.52 -11.71
N SER A 28 16.67 23.35 -12.76
CA SER A 28 15.99 24.47 -13.44
C SER A 28 14.67 24.88 -12.77
N ALA A 29 14.31 24.28 -11.64
CA ALA A 29 13.09 24.66 -10.93
C ALA A 29 13.20 26.13 -10.44
N PRO A 30 12.13 26.94 -10.61
CA PRO A 30 12.20 28.39 -10.44
C PRO A 30 12.30 28.85 -8.98
N THR A 31 12.01 27.97 -8.02
CA THR A 31 12.14 28.24 -6.59
C THR A 31 12.87 27.11 -5.88
N ALA A 32 13.48 27.42 -4.74
CA ALA A 32 14.15 26.42 -3.90
C ALA A 32 13.19 25.30 -3.45
N SER A 33 11.94 25.66 -3.11
CA SER A 33 10.91 24.67 -2.75
C SER A 33 10.58 23.72 -3.90
N LEU A 34 10.39 24.25 -5.12
CA LEU A 34 10.11 23.42 -6.30
C LEU A 34 11.30 22.53 -6.68
N ARG A 35 12.53 22.99 -6.46
CA ARG A 35 13.74 22.18 -6.65
C ARG A 35 13.77 20.99 -5.68
N ILE A 36 13.50 21.25 -4.40
CA ILE A 36 13.42 20.22 -3.36
C ILE A 36 12.31 19.22 -3.68
N THR A 37 11.11 19.68 -4.03
CA THR A 37 9.99 18.81 -4.39
C THR A 37 10.30 17.97 -5.63
N CYS A 38 10.92 18.55 -6.67
CA CYS A 38 11.33 17.78 -7.85
C CYS A 38 12.36 16.70 -7.51
N GLN A 39 13.35 17.03 -6.68
CA GLN A 39 14.35 16.07 -6.22
C GLN A 39 13.71 14.95 -5.41
N GLN A 40 12.78 15.29 -4.52
CA GLN A 40 12.00 14.31 -3.75
C GLN A 40 11.22 13.36 -4.67
N ILE A 41 10.45 13.89 -5.63
CA ILE A 41 9.68 13.07 -6.59
C ILE A 41 10.61 12.14 -7.39
N THR A 42 11.76 12.65 -7.83
CA THR A 42 12.73 11.85 -8.60
C THR A 42 13.32 10.73 -7.74
N ASN A 43 13.71 11.04 -6.50
CA ASN A 43 14.23 10.05 -5.54
C ASN A 43 13.17 9.00 -5.19
N TRP A 44 11.92 9.42 -5.00
CA TRP A 44 10.80 8.52 -4.76
C TRP A 44 10.57 7.55 -5.93
N ALA A 45 10.64 8.05 -7.16
CA ALA A 45 10.51 7.23 -8.36
C ALA A 45 11.66 6.23 -8.50
N ALA A 46 12.90 6.65 -8.19
CA ALA A 46 14.06 5.77 -8.18
C ALA A 46 13.93 4.67 -7.10
N ASN A 47 13.67 5.05 -5.85
CA ASN A 47 13.49 4.12 -4.73
C ASN A 47 12.40 3.09 -5.02
N THR A 48 11.27 3.51 -5.59
CA THR A 48 10.17 2.60 -5.95
C THR A 48 10.57 1.57 -7.01
N ARG A 49 11.43 1.95 -7.96
CA ARG A 49 11.92 1.06 -9.02
C ARG A 49 13.02 0.10 -8.52
N ASP A 50 13.75 0.51 -7.49
CA ASP A 50 14.83 -0.28 -6.88
C ASP A 50 14.33 -1.28 -5.84
N ILE A 51 13.09 -1.15 -5.36
CA ILE A 51 12.41 -2.23 -4.64
C ILE A 51 12.33 -3.42 -5.59
N ARG A 52 13.21 -4.42 -5.36
CA ARG A 52 13.20 -5.71 -6.05
C ARG A 52 11.74 -6.16 -6.13
N PRO A 53 11.23 -6.57 -7.31
CA PRO A 53 9.96 -7.25 -7.36
C PRO A 53 10.08 -8.44 -6.41
N THR A 54 9.43 -8.36 -5.25
CA THR A 54 9.02 -9.58 -4.58
C THR A 54 8.28 -10.33 -5.68
N THR A 55 8.75 -11.55 -5.98
CA THR A 55 8.13 -12.42 -6.97
C THR A 55 6.64 -12.32 -6.75
N ARG A 56 5.98 -11.60 -7.66
CA ARG A 56 4.68 -10.95 -7.45
C ARG A 56 3.59 -11.99 -7.66
N SER A 57 3.72 -13.11 -6.98
CA SER A 57 2.60 -13.99 -6.75
C SER A 57 1.71 -13.30 -5.74
N LEU A 58 0.69 -12.64 -6.29
CA LEU A 58 -0.56 -12.29 -5.62
C LEU A 58 -0.50 -11.17 -4.57
N VAL A 59 -0.47 -9.91 -5.04
CA VAL A 59 -1.37 -8.90 -4.45
C VAL A 59 -2.68 -8.95 -5.25
N LEU A 60 -3.37 -10.09 -5.15
CA LEU A 60 -4.78 -10.15 -5.51
C LEU A 60 -5.57 -9.78 -4.24
N SER A 61 -6.55 -8.90 -4.38
CA SER A 61 -7.54 -8.67 -3.33
C SER A 61 -8.15 -10.03 -2.93
N PRO A 62 -8.58 -10.24 -1.67
CA PRO A 62 -9.22 -11.49 -1.27
C PRO A 62 -10.53 -11.65 -2.08
N GLY A 63 -10.45 -12.39 -3.18
CA GLY A 63 -11.57 -12.90 -3.94
C GLY A 63 -11.81 -14.36 -3.55
N PRO A 64 -13.04 -14.87 -3.64
CA PRO A 64 -13.33 -16.26 -3.34
C PRO A 64 -12.52 -17.19 -4.25
N ALA A 65 -12.16 -18.37 -3.73
CA ALA A 65 -11.38 -19.37 -4.42
C ALA A 65 -11.97 -19.70 -5.80
N GLY A 66 -11.14 -19.58 -6.85
CA GLY A 66 -11.51 -20.01 -8.19
C GLY A 66 -11.68 -21.53 -8.26
N PRO A 67 -12.61 -22.05 -9.09
CA PRO A 67 -12.78 -23.49 -9.26
C PRO A 67 -11.58 -24.11 -10.00
N THR A 68 -11.23 -25.34 -9.62
CA THR A 68 -10.18 -26.15 -10.25
C THR A 68 -10.61 -26.63 -11.64
N LEU A 69 -9.80 -26.36 -12.68
CA LEU A 69 -10.00 -26.88 -14.05
C LEU A 69 -8.85 -27.84 -14.43
N GLY A 70 -9.07 -29.15 -14.27
CA GLY A 70 -8.21 -30.19 -14.86
C GLY A 70 -6.81 -30.33 -14.24
N ALA A 71 -5.83 -30.68 -15.09
CA ALA A 71 -4.47 -31.11 -14.70
C ALA A 71 -3.45 -29.97 -14.52
N PHE A 72 -3.90 -28.72 -14.44
CA PHE A 72 -3.02 -27.58 -14.18
C PHE A 72 -3.15 -27.16 -12.73
N ALA A 73 -2.06 -27.25 -11.97
CA ALA A 73 -1.98 -26.64 -10.66
C ALA A 73 -1.98 -25.11 -10.85
N VAL A 74 -3.13 -24.47 -10.58
CA VAL A 74 -3.14 -23.03 -10.30
C VAL A 74 -2.29 -22.82 -9.04
N SER A 75 -1.34 -21.88 -9.07
CA SER A 75 -0.41 -21.64 -7.97
C SER A 75 -1.14 -21.51 -6.64
N ALA A 76 -1.00 -22.54 -5.79
CA ALA A 76 -1.02 -22.36 -4.36
C ALA A 76 0.20 -21.49 -4.03
N VAL A 77 0.00 -20.17 -3.96
CA VAL A 77 0.99 -19.33 -3.30
C VAL A 77 0.92 -19.72 -1.84
N ALA A 78 1.84 -20.61 -1.46
CA ALA A 78 2.17 -20.81 -0.08
C ALA A 78 2.67 -19.46 0.46
N SER A 79 1.86 -18.78 1.28
CA SER A 79 2.37 -17.87 2.30
C SER A 79 3.13 -18.72 3.33
N SER A 80 4.34 -19.15 2.98
CA SER A 80 5.19 -19.98 3.82
C SER A 80 6.06 -19.14 4.76
N THR A 81 5.41 -18.26 5.52
CA THR A 81 5.91 -17.75 6.79
C THR A 81 4.72 -17.76 7.74
N SER A 82 4.76 -18.60 8.78
CA SER A 82 3.80 -18.48 9.87
C SER A 82 3.88 -17.04 10.37
N PRO A 83 2.76 -16.30 10.42
CA PRO A 83 2.76 -14.89 10.83
C PRO A 83 3.39 -14.79 12.21
N THR A 84 4.31 -13.84 12.39
CA THR A 84 4.94 -13.60 13.71
C THR A 84 4.18 -12.57 14.54
N THR A 85 3.40 -11.72 13.86
CA THR A 85 2.55 -10.69 14.46
C THR A 85 1.16 -10.67 13.80
N ALA A 86 0.15 -10.16 14.53
CA ALA A 86 -1.20 -10.00 14.00
C ALA A 86 -1.25 -9.06 12.77
N TYR A 87 -0.29 -8.13 12.67
CA TYR A 87 -0.19 -7.17 11.57
C TYR A 87 0.12 -7.82 10.22
N GLU A 88 0.69 -9.03 10.20
CA GLU A 88 0.98 -9.79 8.97
C GLU A 88 -0.27 -10.48 8.39
N CYS A 89 -1.33 -10.62 9.19
CA CYS A 89 -2.54 -11.30 8.77
C CYS A 89 -3.40 -10.47 7.80
N MET A 90 -4.05 -11.18 6.88
CA MET A 90 -4.95 -10.60 5.87
C MET A 90 -6.38 -11.14 5.94
N ASP A 91 -6.63 -12.14 6.78
CA ASP A 91 -7.93 -12.77 6.96
C ASP A 91 -8.16 -13.16 8.44
N ILE A 92 -9.42 -13.48 8.74
CA ILE A 92 -9.88 -13.87 10.08
C ILE A 92 -9.21 -15.17 10.55
N GLY A 93 -8.91 -16.10 9.64
CA GLY A 93 -8.31 -17.38 9.99
C GLY A 93 -6.89 -17.21 10.54
N CYS A 94 -6.09 -16.38 9.88
CA CYS A 94 -4.75 -16.00 10.33
C CYS A 94 -4.79 -15.27 11.68
N LEU A 95 -5.69 -14.30 11.83
CA LEU A 95 -5.84 -13.52 13.06
C LEU A 95 -6.30 -14.36 14.26
N CYS A 96 -6.97 -15.48 14.01
CA CYS A 96 -7.65 -16.24 15.05
C CYS A 96 -6.71 -16.68 16.18
N GLY A 97 -5.50 -17.17 15.82
CA GLY A 97 -4.50 -17.58 16.80
C GLY A 97 -4.01 -16.42 17.68
N PHE A 98 -3.80 -15.24 17.09
CA PHE A 98 -3.36 -14.05 17.83
C PHE A 98 -4.40 -13.52 18.81
N PHE A 99 -5.69 -13.73 18.52
CA PHE A 99 -6.78 -13.39 19.42
C PHE A 99 -7.14 -14.50 20.41
N GLY A 100 -6.37 -15.60 20.45
CA GLY A 100 -6.64 -16.75 21.31
C GLY A 100 -7.92 -17.50 20.95
N GLY A 101 -8.41 -17.33 19.71
CA GLY A 101 -9.62 -17.99 19.23
C GLY A 101 -9.36 -19.37 18.62
N SER A 102 -10.45 -20.08 18.30
CA SER A 102 -10.43 -21.40 17.66
C SER A 102 -11.39 -21.47 16.47
N GLY A 103 -11.22 -22.45 15.58
CA GLY A 103 -12.13 -22.63 14.43
C GLY A 103 -11.69 -21.96 13.11
N GLY A 104 -10.46 -21.46 13.03
CA GLY A 104 -9.87 -20.93 11.80
C GLY A 104 -10.69 -19.77 11.23
N THR A 105 -11.22 -19.92 10.01
CA THR A 105 -12.03 -18.89 9.33
C THR A 105 -13.31 -18.52 10.09
N ASN A 106 -13.88 -19.46 10.87
CA ASN A 106 -15.05 -19.22 11.73
C ASN A 106 -14.62 -18.89 13.17
N CYS A 107 -13.58 -18.07 13.31
CA CYS A 107 -12.88 -17.88 14.57
C CYS A 107 -13.83 -17.52 15.73
N VAL A 108 -13.86 -18.37 16.76
CA VAL A 108 -14.58 -18.17 18.02
C VAL A 108 -13.58 -17.76 19.09
N LEU A 109 -13.78 -16.58 19.66
CA LEU A 109 -12.94 -16.00 20.72
C LEU A 109 -13.20 -16.67 22.08
N PRO A 110 -12.30 -16.51 23.08
CA PRO A 110 -12.47 -17.10 24.41
C PRO A 110 -13.76 -16.72 25.13
N ASN A 111 -14.35 -15.58 24.77
CA ASN A 111 -15.63 -15.10 25.32
C ASN A 111 -16.86 -15.67 24.58
N GLY A 112 -16.68 -16.62 23.65
CA GLY A 112 -17.73 -17.24 22.85
C GLY A 112 -18.20 -16.42 21.64
N GLN A 113 -17.65 -15.22 21.43
CA GLN A 113 -18.02 -14.38 20.28
C GLN A 113 -17.29 -14.82 19.01
N THR A 114 -17.97 -14.78 17.87
CA THR A 114 -17.32 -14.96 16.57
C THR A 114 -16.59 -13.68 16.15
N LEU A 115 -15.31 -13.80 15.78
CA LEU A 115 -14.55 -12.72 15.18
C LEU A 115 -15.11 -12.42 13.79
N THR A 116 -15.49 -11.17 13.55
CA THR A 116 -16.10 -10.72 12.30
C THR A 116 -15.34 -9.52 11.74
N LYS A 117 -15.70 -9.10 10.52
CA LYS A 117 -15.14 -7.88 9.93
C LYS A 117 -15.58 -6.66 10.76
N ALA A 118 -14.61 -5.81 11.11
CA ALA A 118 -14.91 -4.57 11.84
C ALA A 118 -15.67 -3.56 10.97
N ILE A 119 -16.63 -2.86 11.58
CA ILE A 119 -17.34 -1.72 10.98
C ILE A 119 -16.68 -0.43 11.45
N ARG A 120 -16.16 0.37 10.51
CA ARG A 120 -15.63 1.71 10.80
C ARG A 120 -16.79 2.70 10.85
N LYS A 121 -17.03 3.26 12.03
CA LYS A 121 -18.06 4.27 12.28
C LYS A 121 -17.45 5.66 12.28
N GLU A 122 -18.28 6.67 12.03
CA GLU A 122 -17.91 8.06 12.27
C GLU A 122 -17.80 8.29 13.80
N TYR A 123 -16.81 9.06 14.25
CA TYR A 123 -16.46 9.16 15.67
C TYR A 123 -17.58 9.78 16.54
N ARG A 124 -18.31 10.77 16.01
CA ARG A 124 -19.40 11.47 16.70
C ARG A 124 -20.67 10.63 16.82
N VAL A 125 -20.82 9.56 16.01
CA VAL A 125 -21.93 8.60 16.14
C VAL A 125 -21.61 7.41 17.07
N LEU A 126 -20.44 7.41 17.71
CA LEU A 126 -20.12 6.42 18.73
C LEU A 126 -20.91 6.70 20.01
N THR A 127 -21.40 5.62 20.65
CA THR A 127 -21.87 5.71 22.04
C THR A 127 -20.71 6.08 22.98
N ASP A 128 -21.02 6.55 24.18
CA ASP A 128 -19.96 6.92 25.14
C ASP A 128 -19.08 5.71 25.51
N ASP A 129 -19.67 4.51 25.66
CA ASP A 129 -18.93 3.26 25.89
C ASP A 129 -18.02 2.88 24.70
N GLU A 130 -18.51 3.03 23.46
CA GLU A 130 -17.69 2.80 22.26
C GLU A 130 -16.52 3.79 22.19
N ARG A 131 -16.79 5.07 22.46
CA ARG A 131 -15.79 6.13 22.44
C ARG A 131 -14.74 5.94 23.53
N GLN A 132 -15.15 5.55 24.74
CA GLN A 132 -14.23 5.25 25.83
C GLN A 132 -13.33 4.07 25.46
N ARG A 133 -13.89 2.96 24.95
CA ARG A 133 -13.08 1.80 24.52
C ARG A 133 -12.10 2.17 23.40
N TYR A 134 -12.52 2.97 22.42
CA TYR A 134 -11.64 3.47 21.37
C TYR A 134 -10.48 4.28 21.96
N ASN A 135 -10.77 5.28 22.81
CA ASN A 135 -9.74 6.11 23.42
C ASN A 135 -8.77 5.29 24.28
N THR A 136 -9.28 4.34 25.08
CA THR A 136 -8.44 3.42 25.86
C THR A 136 -7.51 2.63 24.94
N ALA A 137 -8.03 2.04 23.86
CA ALA A 137 -7.21 1.30 22.90
C ALA A 137 -6.13 2.18 22.24
N MET A 138 -6.47 3.42 21.86
CA MET A 138 -5.52 4.38 21.31
C MET A 138 -4.41 4.73 22.30
N TRP A 139 -4.74 4.90 23.58
CA TRP A 139 -3.74 5.11 24.62
C TRP A 139 -2.87 3.87 24.87
N THR A 140 -3.45 2.67 24.82
CA THR A 140 -2.69 1.42 24.92
C THR A 140 -1.65 1.31 23.82
N ILE A 141 -2.03 1.50 22.55
CA ILE A 141 -1.08 1.43 21.41
C ILE A 141 -0.08 2.58 21.41
N LYS A 142 -0.40 3.71 22.05
CA LYS A 142 0.58 4.78 22.25
C LYS A 142 1.57 4.41 23.35
N SER A 143 1.09 3.85 24.46
CA SER A 143 1.91 3.51 25.61
C SER A 143 2.88 2.35 25.36
N ASN A 144 2.53 1.42 24.47
CA ASN A 144 3.38 0.27 24.12
C ASN A 144 4.36 0.59 22.98
N GLY A 145 4.30 1.78 22.38
CA GLY A 145 5.20 2.24 21.30
C GLY A 145 4.77 1.91 19.87
N ASP A 146 3.68 1.16 19.67
CA ASP A 146 3.19 0.79 18.34
C ASP A 146 2.77 2.03 17.54
N TYR A 147 2.04 2.95 18.17
CA TYR A 147 1.63 4.21 17.54
C TYR A 147 2.82 5.02 17.02
N ASP A 148 3.92 5.04 17.77
CA ASP A 148 5.13 5.77 17.40
C ASP A 148 5.89 5.10 16.26
N THR A 149 5.92 3.77 16.27
CA THR A 149 6.47 2.96 15.18
C THR A 149 5.71 3.22 13.87
N LEU A 150 4.37 3.17 13.92
CA LEU A 150 3.50 3.48 12.78
C LEU A 150 3.67 4.93 12.31
N SER A 151 3.74 5.89 13.25
CA SER A 151 3.98 7.30 12.94
C SER A 151 5.32 7.53 12.24
N LYS A 152 6.37 6.81 12.66
CA LYS A 152 7.68 6.82 12.00
C LYS A 152 7.61 6.25 10.58
N ILE A 153 6.94 5.12 10.38
CA ILE A 153 6.75 4.53 9.05
C ILE A 153 6.05 5.51 8.11
N HIS A 154 5.00 6.20 8.56
CA HIS A 154 4.31 7.21 7.77
C HIS A 154 5.23 8.40 7.44
N SER A 155 5.87 8.99 8.45
CA SER A 155 6.68 10.22 8.30
C SER A 155 7.99 10.06 7.53
N GLN A 156 8.50 8.84 7.38
CA GLN A 156 9.73 8.58 6.62
C GLN A 156 9.51 8.71 5.11
N PHE A 157 9.60 9.94 4.58
CA PHE A 157 9.36 10.24 3.17
C PHE A 157 10.30 9.49 2.19
N ILE A 158 11.48 9.04 2.62
CA ILE A 158 12.43 8.33 1.77
C ILE A 158 11.94 6.91 1.47
N THR A 159 11.43 6.22 2.49
CA THR A 159 11.00 4.82 2.45
C THR A 159 9.49 4.67 2.22
N SER A 160 8.71 5.70 2.54
CA SER A 160 7.25 5.77 2.37
C SER A 160 6.83 6.94 1.47
N PRO A 161 7.32 7.04 0.22
CA PRO A 161 6.93 8.13 -0.68
C PRO A 161 5.43 8.11 -1.01
N GLY A 162 4.87 6.90 -1.10
CA GLY A 162 3.44 6.68 -1.31
C GLY A 162 2.56 7.18 -0.16
N ALA A 163 3.12 7.49 1.02
CA ALA A 163 2.35 8.08 2.11
C ALA A 163 2.03 9.57 1.88
N HIS A 164 2.69 10.24 0.94
CA HIS A 164 2.58 11.70 0.83
C HIS A 164 2.18 12.18 -0.56
N SER A 165 2.46 11.42 -1.61
CA SER A 165 2.29 11.89 -2.98
C SER A 165 2.19 10.76 -4.00
N GLY A 166 1.67 11.11 -5.17
CA GLY A 166 1.57 10.21 -6.32
C GLY A 166 0.38 9.26 -6.28
N PRO A 167 0.26 8.38 -7.29
CA PRO A 167 -0.90 7.49 -7.44
C PRO A 167 -1.03 6.45 -6.32
N ALA A 168 0.03 6.23 -5.54
CA ALA A 168 0.03 5.32 -4.41
C ALA A 168 -0.58 5.90 -3.12
N PHE A 169 -0.91 7.20 -3.08
CA PHE A 169 -1.41 7.89 -1.87
C PHE A 169 -2.56 7.15 -1.17
N LEU A 170 -3.65 6.90 -1.89
CA LEU A 170 -4.82 6.22 -1.34
C LEU A 170 -4.58 4.74 -1.00
N PRO A 171 -3.98 3.91 -1.88
CA PRO A 171 -3.73 2.50 -1.53
C PRO A 171 -2.71 2.33 -0.40
N TRP A 172 -1.72 3.22 -0.25
CA TRP A 172 -0.79 3.19 0.88
C TRP A 172 -1.53 3.38 2.20
N HIS A 173 -2.36 4.42 2.33
CA HIS A 173 -3.14 4.66 3.54
C HIS A 173 -4.20 3.59 3.81
N ARG A 174 -4.78 3.00 2.75
CA ARG A 174 -5.72 1.87 2.89
C ARG A 174 -5.07 0.69 3.61
N GLU A 175 -3.84 0.34 3.22
CA GLU A 175 -3.09 -0.73 3.86
C GLU A 175 -2.60 -0.31 5.25
N PHE A 176 -2.11 0.93 5.39
CA PHE A 176 -1.63 1.46 6.65
C PHE A 176 -2.67 1.39 7.78
N ILE A 177 -3.93 1.76 7.53
CA ILE A 177 -5.00 1.75 8.56
C ILE A 177 -5.46 0.31 8.91
N LYS A 178 -4.97 -0.73 8.22
CA LYS A 178 -5.24 -2.14 8.59
C LYS A 178 -4.15 -2.74 9.48
N ARG A 179 -3.00 -2.08 9.57
CA ARG A 179 -1.87 -2.47 10.42
C ARG A 179 -1.99 -1.65 11.70
#